data_AF-A0A6G0PVG6-F1
#
_entry.id   AF-A0A6G0PVG6-F1
#
_cell.length_a   1.000
_cell.length_b   1.000
_cell.length_c   1.000
_cell.angle_alpha   90.00
_cell.angle_beta   90.00
_cell.angle_gamma   90.00
#
_symmetry.space_group_name_H-M   'P 1'
#
loop_
_entity.id
_entity.type
_entity.pdbx_description
1 polymer ?
#
loop_
_entity_poly.entity_id
_entity_poly.type
_entity_poly.pdbx_seq_one_letter_code
_entity_poly.pdbx_strand_id
1 'polypeptide(L)'
;MTCLNALEDASAELKQLLLASRKKLLKLLEPKIASYLNSLLSPSSSASSAASALAASANALSSSGSSSSRRSGVQYELTEAMFTFNEANDPFAHAFVRGLRSLLAAFRGNLSRSNYRAIVQGVAVCSATQLESWFLSRATRVNQLGALQFDKDVRVISTFLSSEGGAGDEVREAFAALTQLSEVLNVDTPQDVQDVYGRRRRGVAWTLPAARVKEVLSRRVEFADAAINKLVLK
;
A
#
# COMPACT_ATOMS: atom_id res chain seq x y z
N MET A 1 -37.32 22.54 28.04
CA MET A 1 -35.86 22.79 27.98
C MET A 1 -35.07 21.56 28.43
N THR A 2 -35.28 21.03 29.64
CA THR A 2 -34.58 19.83 30.15
C THR A 2 -34.72 18.58 29.26
N CYS A 3 -35.91 18.29 28.74
CA CYS A 3 -36.11 17.13 27.85
C CYS A 3 -35.41 17.27 26.49
N LEU A 4 -35.26 18.50 25.96
CA LEU A 4 -34.54 18.74 24.72
C LEU A 4 -33.03 18.54 24.91
N ASN A 5 -32.49 19.06 26.01
CA ASN A 5 -31.08 18.83 26.38
C ASN A 5 -30.78 17.34 26.58
N ALA A 6 -31.65 16.62 27.30
CA ALA A 6 -31.48 15.17 27.47
C ALA A 6 -31.52 14.39 26.14
N LEU A 7 -32.31 14.85 25.16
CA LEU A 7 -32.33 14.26 23.82
C LEU A 7 -31.05 14.56 23.03
N GLU A 8 -30.49 15.76 23.17
CA GLU A 8 -29.19 16.12 22.59
C GLU A 8 -28.05 15.27 23.17
N ASP A 9 -28.05 15.07 24.49
CA ASP A 9 -27.07 14.22 25.19
C ASP A 9 -27.17 12.76 24.71
N ALA A 10 -28.38 12.20 24.65
CA ALA A 10 -28.60 10.84 24.14
C ALA A 10 -28.17 10.69 22.66
N SER A 11 -28.39 11.72 21.85
CA SER A 11 -27.91 11.74 20.46
C SER A 11 -26.37 11.72 20.39
N ALA A 12 -25.69 12.46 21.27
CA ALA A 12 -24.24 12.49 21.35
C ALA A 12 -23.67 11.14 21.80
N GLU A 13 -24.27 10.51 22.82
CA GLU A 13 -23.87 9.17 23.27
C GLU A 13 -24.02 8.11 22.16
N LEU A 14 -25.15 8.12 21.46
CA LEU A 14 -25.40 7.15 20.38
C LEU A 14 -24.41 7.35 19.21
N LYS A 15 -24.03 8.60 18.90
CA LYS A 15 -22.96 8.90 17.94
C LYS A 15 -21.61 8.36 18.43
N GLN A 16 -21.27 8.54 19.71
CA GLN A 16 -20.02 8.00 20.27
C GLN A 16 -19.98 6.47 20.22
N LEU A 17 -21.07 5.80 20.58
CA LEU A 17 -21.18 4.33 20.49
C LEU A 17 -21.04 3.83 19.05
N LEU A 18 -21.62 4.57 18.09
CA LEU A 18 -21.47 4.27 16.67
C LEU A 18 -20.01 4.40 16.22
N LEU A 19 -19.31 5.47 16.62
CA LEU A 19 -17.89 5.63 16.31
C LEU A 19 -17.04 4.53 16.98
N ALA A 20 -17.35 4.15 18.21
CA ALA A 20 -16.66 3.09 18.93
C ALA A 20 -16.87 1.71 18.26
N SER A 21 -18.09 1.39 17.83
CA SER A 21 -18.39 0.14 17.14
C SER A 21 -17.68 0.04 15.78
N ARG A 22 -17.63 1.14 15.01
CA ARG A 22 -16.82 1.24 13.78
C ARG A 22 -15.35 0.96 14.04
N LYS A 23 -14.75 1.61 15.06
CA LYS A 23 -13.35 1.38 15.46
C LYS A 23 -13.11 -0.07 15.87
N LYS A 24 -14.03 -0.68 16.62
CA LYS A 24 -13.93 -2.08 17.06
C LYS A 24 -13.96 -3.03 15.86
N LEU A 25 -14.84 -2.79 14.89
CA LEU A 25 -14.91 -3.58 13.66
C LEU A 25 -13.62 -3.45 12.84
N LEU A 26 -13.07 -2.24 12.70
CA LEU A 26 -11.80 -2.02 11.99
C LEU A 26 -10.64 -2.78 12.63
N LYS A 27 -10.53 -2.75 13.96
CA LYS A 27 -9.51 -3.54 14.70
C LYS A 27 -9.59 -5.05 14.43
N LEU A 28 -10.78 -5.58 14.12
CA LEU A 28 -10.94 -6.99 13.75
C LEU A 28 -10.53 -7.27 12.30
N LEU A 29 -10.61 -6.26 11.42
CA LEU A 29 -10.21 -6.37 10.01
C LEU A 29 -8.71 -6.19 9.79
N GLU A 30 -8.07 -5.33 10.57
CA GLU A 30 -6.62 -5.05 10.52
C GLU A 30 -5.74 -6.30 10.42
N PRO A 31 -5.85 -7.33 11.30
CA PRO A 31 -4.99 -8.52 11.21
C PRO A 31 -5.22 -9.31 9.92
N LYS A 32 -6.45 -9.32 9.40
CA LYS A 32 -6.78 -10.01 8.15
C LYS A 32 -6.16 -9.30 6.94
N ILE A 33 -6.20 -7.97 6.92
CA ILE A 33 -5.57 -7.14 5.89
C ILE A 33 -4.05 -7.31 5.94
N ALA A 34 -3.46 -7.18 7.13
CA ALA A 34 -2.02 -7.32 7.35
C ALA A 34 -1.52 -8.72 6.97
N SER A 35 -2.23 -9.78 7.37
CA SER A 35 -1.88 -11.16 6.99
C SER A 35 -1.95 -11.37 5.48
N TYR A 36 -3.00 -10.87 4.83
CA TYR A 36 -3.15 -11.00 3.39
C TYR A 36 -2.05 -10.25 2.64
N LEU A 37 -1.80 -8.98 3.01
CA LEU A 37 -0.72 -8.17 2.45
C LEU A 37 0.65 -8.84 2.64
N ASN A 38 0.96 -9.32 3.85
CA ASN A 38 2.23 -9.99 4.13
C ASN A 38 2.39 -11.30 3.35
N SER A 39 1.30 -12.04 3.10
CA SER A 39 1.30 -13.24 2.26
C SER A 39 1.57 -12.94 0.79
N LEU A 40 1.15 -11.77 0.29
CA LEU A 40 1.45 -11.34 -1.08
C LEU A 40 2.88 -10.83 -1.21
N LEU A 41 3.36 -10.10 -0.20
CA LEU A 41 4.64 -9.41 -0.28
C LEU A 41 5.83 -10.28 0.16
N SER A 42 5.62 -11.32 0.97
CA SER A 42 6.72 -12.17 1.46
C SER A 42 7.18 -13.19 0.43
N PRO A 43 8.50 -13.34 0.19
CA PRO A 43 9.00 -14.46 -0.56
C PRO A 43 8.66 -15.75 0.18
N SER A 44 8.06 -16.73 -0.50
CA SER A 44 7.89 -18.06 0.06
C SER A 44 9.26 -18.56 0.53
N SER A 45 9.38 -18.94 1.80
CA SER A 45 10.60 -19.42 2.47
C SER A 45 11.22 -20.70 1.87
N SER A 46 10.78 -21.14 0.70
CA SER A 46 11.31 -22.25 -0.08
C SER A 46 12.19 -21.83 -1.26
N ALA A 47 12.44 -20.53 -1.48
CA ALA A 47 13.20 -20.04 -2.63
C ALA A 47 14.74 -20.15 -2.51
N SER A 48 15.28 -20.38 -1.31
CA SER A 48 16.74 -20.51 -1.11
C SER A 48 17.35 -21.82 -1.64
N SER A 49 16.55 -22.77 -2.11
CA SER A 49 17.01 -24.07 -2.63
C SER A 49 16.89 -24.24 -4.15
N ALA A 50 16.40 -23.22 -4.88
CA ALA A 50 16.06 -23.38 -6.30
C ALA A 50 17.18 -22.97 -7.28
N ALA A 51 18.18 -22.20 -6.84
CA ALA A 51 19.35 -21.90 -7.68
C ALA A 51 20.18 -23.17 -8.00
N SER A 52 20.07 -24.22 -7.18
CA SER A 52 20.71 -25.52 -7.40
C SER A 52 19.83 -26.55 -8.11
N ALA A 53 18.54 -26.28 -8.34
CA ALA A 53 17.59 -27.24 -8.90
C ALA A 53 17.33 -27.06 -10.41
N LEU A 54 17.65 -25.90 -11.00
CA LEU A 54 17.47 -25.65 -12.43
C LEU A 54 18.45 -26.41 -13.34
N ALA A 55 19.49 -27.03 -12.77
CA ALA A 55 20.39 -27.93 -13.50
C ALA A 55 19.88 -29.37 -13.60
N ALA A 56 18.80 -29.75 -12.89
CA ALA A 56 18.38 -31.13 -12.78
C ALA A 56 16.85 -31.27 -12.82
N SER A 57 16.23 -31.15 -14.00
CA SER A 57 15.04 -31.95 -14.39
C SER A 57 14.48 -31.53 -15.75
N ALA A 58 14.99 -32.17 -16.81
CA ALA A 58 14.41 -32.17 -18.15
C ALA A 58 13.31 -33.23 -18.35
N ASN A 59 12.64 -33.73 -17.29
CA ASN A 59 11.59 -34.73 -17.43
C ASN A 59 10.59 -34.63 -16.28
N ALA A 60 9.38 -34.17 -16.57
CA ALA A 60 8.11 -34.71 -16.04
C ALA A 60 6.94 -33.79 -16.43
N LEU A 61 6.26 -34.15 -17.52
CA LEU A 61 4.86 -33.80 -17.72
C LEU A 61 4.00 -34.65 -16.77
N SER A 62 2.95 -34.04 -16.23
CA SER A 62 1.73 -34.61 -15.59
C SER A 62 1.60 -34.28 -14.10
N SER A 63 0.76 -33.30 -13.79
CA SER A 63 -0.34 -33.43 -12.82
C SER A 63 -1.11 -32.12 -12.71
N SER A 64 -2.40 -32.19 -13.03
CA SER A 64 -3.41 -31.18 -12.75
C SER A 64 -3.54 -31.00 -11.23
N GLY A 65 -2.92 -29.97 -10.69
CA GLY A 65 -3.09 -29.49 -9.33
C GLY A 65 -3.20 -27.96 -9.37
N SER A 66 -4.09 -27.40 -8.56
CA SER A 66 -4.39 -25.98 -8.47
C SER A 66 -3.16 -25.09 -8.68
N SER A 67 -3.24 -24.19 -9.66
CA SER A 67 -2.23 -23.17 -9.93
C SER A 67 -2.21 -22.11 -8.83
N SER A 68 -1.88 -22.50 -7.60
CA SER A 68 -1.20 -21.60 -6.66
C SER A 68 0.20 -21.40 -7.24
N SER A 69 0.28 -20.50 -8.22
CA SER A 69 1.54 -19.97 -8.72
C SER A 69 2.41 -19.66 -7.51
N ARG A 70 3.55 -20.33 -7.40
CA ARG A 70 4.51 -20.12 -6.32
C ARG A 70 4.97 -18.67 -6.44
N ARG A 71 4.39 -17.78 -5.64
CA ARG A 71 4.70 -16.35 -5.69
C ARG A 71 6.08 -16.14 -5.10
N SER A 72 7.05 -15.85 -5.97
CA SER A 72 8.28 -15.17 -5.56
C SER A 72 7.88 -13.83 -4.94
N GLY A 73 8.56 -13.44 -3.85
CA GLY A 73 8.26 -12.17 -3.17
C GLY A 73 8.39 -10.99 -4.13
N VAL A 74 7.65 -9.91 -3.85
CA VAL A 74 7.66 -8.69 -4.66
C VAL A 74 9.04 -8.02 -4.54
N GLN A 75 9.64 -7.74 -5.70
CA GLN A 75 10.93 -7.07 -5.83
C GLN A 75 10.77 -5.79 -6.64
N TYR A 76 11.53 -4.76 -6.29
CA TYR A 76 11.55 -3.46 -6.96
C TYR A 76 12.93 -3.13 -7.55
N GLU A 77 13.83 -4.10 -7.60
CA GLU A 77 15.04 -4.03 -8.42
C GLU A 77 14.75 -4.84 -9.69
N LEU A 78 14.30 -4.15 -10.74
CA LEU A 78 13.73 -4.79 -11.94
C LEU A 78 14.65 -4.64 -13.15
N THR A 79 14.80 -5.70 -13.94
CA THR A 79 15.30 -5.56 -15.31
C THR A 79 14.17 -5.16 -16.24
N GLU A 80 14.50 -4.64 -17.43
CA GLU A 80 13.49 -4.27 -18.44
C GLU A 80 12.57 -5.46 -18.78
N ALA A 81 13.14 -6.66 -18.98
CA ALA A 81 12.36 -7.88 -19.22
C ALA A 81 11.40 -8.22 -18.07
N MET A 82 11.84 -8.04 -16.81
CA MET A 82 10.98 -8.26 -15.64
C MET A 82 9.86 -7.21 -15.57
N PHE A 83 10.19 -5.95 -15.86
CA PHE A 83 9.21 -4.86 -15.89
C PHE A 83 8.12 -5.13 -16.94
N THR A 84 8.51 -5.45 -18.18
CA THR A 84 7.56 -5.81 -19.25
C THR A 84 6.72 -7.04 -18.88
N PHE A 85 7.33 -8.06 -18.25
CA PHE A 85 6.57 -9.22 -17.78
C PHE A 85 5.53 -8.83 -16.72
N ASN A 86 5.89 -7.95 -15.77
CA ASN A 86 5.00 -7.44 -14.74
C ASN A 86 3.85 -6.59 -15.30
N GLU A 87 4.02 -5.95 -16.46
CA GLU A 87 2.94 -5.22 -17.12
C GLU A 87 1.80 -6.13 -17.56
N ALA A 88 2.14 -7.32 -18.06
CA ALA A 88 1.17 -8.35 -18.42
C ALA A 88 0.69 -9.15 -17.19
N ASN A 89 1.59 -9.40 -16.24
CA ASN A 89 1.38 -10.25 -15.08
C ASN A 89 1.70 -9.51 -13.78
N ASP A 90 0.77 -8.67 -13.32
CA ASP A 90 0.93 -7.92 -12.08
C ASP A 90 1.27 -8.84 -10.89
N PRO A 91 2.41 -8.62 -10.21
CA PRO A 91 2.87 -9.50 -9.16
C PRO A 91 2.15 -9.29 -7.82
N PHE A 92 1.44 -8.16 -7.65
CA PHE A 92 1.01 -7.68 -6.34
C PHE A 92 -0.33 -6.94 -6.34
N ALA A 93 -0.38 -5.72 -6.87
CA ALA A 93 -1.46 -4.76 -6.66
C ALA A 93 -2.84 -5.32 -7.04
N HIS A 94 -2.93 -6.05 -8.16
CA HIS A 94 -4.18 -6.64 -8.62
C HIS A 94 -4.62 -7.83 -7.75
N ALA A 95 -3.66 -8.64 -7.27
CA ALA A 95 -3.97 -9.69 -6.30
C ALA A 95 -4.46 -9.09 -4.97
N PHE A 96 -3.82 -8.01 -4.51
CA PHE A 96 -4.24 -7.30 -3.31
C PHE A 96 -5.64 -6.70 -3.44
N VAL A 97 -5.92 -6.01 -4.54
CA VAL A 97 -7.24 -5.46 -4.86
C VAL A 97 -8.32 -6.54 -4.90
N ARG A 98 -8.05 -7.72 -5.46
CA ARG A 98 -9.01 -8.84 -5.44
C ARG A 98 -9.34 -9.29 -4.01
N GLY A 99 -8.34 -9.39 -3.14
CA GLY A 99 -8.56 -9.71 -1.73
C GLY A 99 -9.33 -8.62 -0.98
N LEU A 100 -8.99 -7.35 -1.20
CA LEU A 100 -9.74 -6.23 -0.62
C LEU A 100 -11.20 -6.21 -1.11
N ARG A 101 -11.44 -6.47 -2.40
CA ARG A 101 -12.79 -6.60 -2.96
C ARG A 101 -13.57 -7.72 -2.28
N SER A 102 -12.96 -8.89 -2.11
CA SER A 102 -13.59 -10.01 -1.40
C SER A 102 -13.90 -9.66 0.06
N LEU A 103 -13.01 -8.93 0.74
CA LEU A 103 -13.21 -8.48 2.11
C LEU A 103 -14.38 -7.50 2.21
N LEU A 104 -14.42 -6.52 1.31
CA LEU A 104 -15.44 -5.47 1.29
C LEU A 104 -16.80 -5.95 0.78
N ALA A 105 -16.85 -7.05 0.03
CA ALA A 105 -18.08 -7.64 -0.48
C ALA A 105 -19.07 -8.01 0.64
N ALA A 106 -18.58 -8.50 1.79
CA ALA A 106 -19.43 -8.84 2.94
C ALA A 106 -20.16 -7.62 3.56
N PHE A 107 -19.64 -6.41 3.33
CA PHE A 107 -20.18 -5.17 3.87
C PHE A 107 -21.02 -4.38 2.85
N ARG A 108 -20.85 -4.66 1.55
CA ARG A 108 -21.65 -4.05 0.48
C ARG A 108 -23.11 -4.50 0.60
N GLY A 109 -24.03 -3.54 0.60
CA GLY A 109 -25.48 -3.80 0.71
C GLY A 109 -25.98 -4.13 2.13
N ASN A 110 -25.09 -4.54 3.04
CA ASN A 110 -25.45 -4.90 4.41
C ASN A 110 -25.30 -3.74 5.42
N LEU A 111 -24.69 -2.63 5.00
CA LEU A 111 -24.46 -1.45 5.84
C LEU A 111 -25.04 -0.19 5.19
N SER A 112 -25.39 0.79 6.03
CA SER A 112 -25.71 2.12 5.55
C SER A 112 -24.51 2.75 4.81
N ARG A 113 -24.79 3.67 3.88
CA ARG A 113 -23.75 4.34 3.08
C ARG A 113 -22.65 4.97 3.94
N SER A 114 -23.03 5.61 5.06
CA SER A 114 -22.07 6.25 5.98
C SER A 114 -21.21 5.24 6.73
N ASN A 115 -21.78 4.09 7.13
CA ASN A 115 -21.02 3.01 7.77
C ASN A 115 -20.08 2.32 6.79
N TYR A 116 -20.55 2.05 5.57
CA TYR A 116 -19.72 1.47 4.53
C TYR A 116 -18.54 2.39 4.16
N ARG A 117 -18.80 3.68 3.94
CA ARG A 117 -17.75 4.70 3.70
C ARG A 117 -16.68 4.70 4.81
N ALA A 118 -17.10 4.66 6.07
CA ALA A 118 -16.16 4.63 7.21
C ALA A 118 -15.31 3.35 7.26
N ILE A 119 -15.86 2.20 6.86
CA ILE A 119 -15.10 0.95 6.75
C ILE A 119 -14.09 1.04 5.61
N VAL A 120 -14.49 1.53 4.43
CA VAL A 120 -13.58 1.71 3.28
C VAL A 120 -12.42 2.63 3.65
N GLN A 121 -12.71 3.76 4.32
CA GLN A 121 -11.69 4.66 4.85
C GLN A 121 -10.72 3.93 5.79
N GLY A 122 -11.22 3.18 6.77
CA GLY A 122 -10.36 2.45 7.71
C GLY A 122 -9.52 1.37 7.03
N VAL A 123 -10.08 0.67 6.05
CA VAL A 123 -9.35 -0.31 5.22
C VAL A 123 -8.26 0.38 4.40
N ALA A 124 -8.52 1.58 3.88
CA ALA A 124 -7.53 2.36 3.15
C ALA A 124 -6.37 2.80 4.04
N VAL A 125 -6.65 3.33 5.23
CA VAL A 125 -5.62 3.72 6.22
C VAL A 125 -4.80 2.50 6.64
N CYS A 126 -5.45 1.38 6.96
CA CYS A 126 -4.75 0.14 7.32
C CYS A 126 -3.87 -0.36 6.16
N SER A 127 -4.39 -0.40 4.94
CA SER A 127 -3.62 -0.85 3.77
C SER A 127 -2.42 0.06 3.51
N ALA A 128 -2.61 1.38 3.57
CA ALA A 128 -1.55 2.35 3.34
C ALA A 128 -0.43 2.25 4.37
N THR A 129 -0.79 2.21 5.66
CA THR A 129 0.18 2.09 6.77
C THR A 129 0.95 0.77 6.75
N GLN A 130 0.30 -0.34 6.41
CA GLN A 130 0.96 -1.64 6.29
C GLN A 130 1.91 -1.68 5.08
N LEU A 131 1.52 -1.08 3.95
CA LEU A 131 2.40 -0.98 2.77
C LEU A 131 3.61 -0.08 3.03
N GLU A 132 3.38 1.05 3.68
CA GLU A 132 4.43 1.97 4.10
C GLU A 132 5.40 1.22 5.03
N SER A 133 4.89 0.61 6.10
CA SER A 133 5.71 -0.17 7.04
C SER A 133 6.48 -1.30 6.35
N TRP A 134 5.86 -2.03 5.43
CA TRP A 134 6.52 -3.10 4.69
C TRP A 134 7.64 -2.57 3.79
N PHE A 135 7.36 -1.53 3.01
CA PHE A 135 8.33 -0.94 2.08
C PHE A 135 9.59 -0.47 2.81
N LEU A 136 9.38 0.01 4.03
CA LEU A 136 10.39 0.64 4.85
C LEU A 136 11.12 -0.34 5.80
N SER A 137 10.44 -1.38 6.28
CA SER A 137 11.05 -2.37 7.18
C SER A 137 11.98 -3.32 6.45
N ARG A 138 11.68 -3.69 5.20
CA ARG A 138 12.64 -4.41 4.35
C ARG A 138 13.65 -3.41 3.82
N ALA A 139 14.91 -3.79 3.76
CA ALA A 139 15.95 -3.08 3.00
C ALA A 139 15.69 -3.22 1.49
N THR A 140 14.51 -2.79 1.04
CA THR A 140 14.02 -2.90 -0.33
C THR A 140 14.88 -1.99 -1.19
N ARG A 141 15.68 -2.61 -2.06
CA ARG A 141 16.43 -1.91 -3.09
C ARG A 141 15.49 -1.59 -4.25
N VAL A 142 15.60 -0.37 -4.75
CA VAL A 142 14.70 0.15 -5.80
C VAL A 142 15.56 0.76 -6.90
N ASN A 143 15.32 0.41 -8.16
CA ASN A 143 15.84 1.15 -9.31
C ASN A 143 14.73 1.98 -9.96
N GLN A 144 15.03 2.76 -11.00
CA GLN A 144 14.03 3.61 -11.64
C GLN A 144 12.79 2.83 -12.13
N LEU A 145 12.99 1.64 -12.71
CA LEU A 145 11.88 0.77 -13.13
C LEU A 145 11.04 0.28 -11.93
N GLY A 146 11.68 -0.03 -10.81
CA GLY A 146 11.01 -0.34 -9.56
C GLY A 146 10.21 0.83 -8.99
N ALA A 147 10.73 2.04 -9.08
CA ALA A 147 10.02 3.25 -8.64
C ALA A 147 8.74 3.48 -9.46
N LEU A 148 8.80 3.22 -10.78
CA LEU A 148 7.63 3.23 -11.66
C LEU A 148 6.63 2.12 -11.31
N GLN A 149 7.11 0.90 -11.04
CA GLN A 149 6.26 -0.20 -10.61
C GLN A 149 5.56 0.13 -9.27
N PHE A 150 6.28 0.71 -8.32
CA PHE A 150 5.72 1.13 -7.03
C PHE A 150 4.64 2.23 -7.20
N ASP A 151 4.88 3.24 -8.05
CA ASP A 151 3.85 4.24 -8.39
C ASP A 151 2.59 3.57 -8.97
N LYS A 152 2.78 2.65 -9.91
CA LYS A 152 1.67 1.88 -10.52
C LYS A 152 0.88 1.10 -9.46
N ASP A 153 1.57 0.39 -8.56
CA ASP A 153 0.94 -0.41 -7.52
C ASP A 153 0.11 0.46 -6.56
N VAL A 154 0.70 1.57 -6.09
CA VAL A 154 0.02 2.55 -5.23
C VAL A 154 -1.23 3.12 -5.93
N ARG A 155 -1.13 3.46 -7.22
CA ARG A 155 -2.26 3.97 -8.00
C ARG A 155 -3.37 2.95 -8.19
N VAL A 156 -3.05 1.70 -8.50
CA VAL A 156 -4.04 0.63 -8.68
C VAL A 156 -4.86 0.44 -7.40
N ILE A 157 -4.19 0.37 -6.25
CA ILE A 157 -4.84 0.16 -4.95
C ILE A 157 -5.67 1.37 -4.55
N SER A 158 -5.09 2.58 -4.65
CA SER A 158 -5.77 3.83 -4.30
C SER A 158 -6.99 4.10 -5.19
N THR A 159 -6.90 3.83 -6.49
CA THR A 159 -8.02 4.01 -7.43
C THR A 159 -9.17 3.07 -7.10
N PHE A 160 -8.88 1.80 -6.81
CA PHE A 160 -9.91 0.85 -6.39
C PHE A 160 -10.63 1.33 -5.12
N LEU A 161 -9.90 1.68 -4.07
CA LEU A 161 -10.49 2.13 -2.81
C LEU A 161 -11.23 3.46 -2.95
N SER A 162 -10.74 4.39 -3.78
CA SER A 162 -11.40 5.67 -4.04
C SER A 162 -12.73 5.51 -4.78
N SER A 163 -12.83 4.49 -5.65
CA SER A 163 -14.09 4.14 -6.33
C SER A 163 -15.11 3.49 -5.39
N GLU A 164 -14.68 3.06 -4.21
CA GLU A 164 -15.47 2.30 -3.27
C GLU A 164 -16.16 3.20 -2.23
N GLY A 165 -17.48 3.06 -2.07
CA GLY A 165 -18.22 3.72 -0.99
C GLY A 165 -18.24 5.26 -1.00
N GLY A 166 -17.70 5.90 -2.04
CA GLY A 166 -17.61 7.37 -2.16
C GLY A 166 -16.62 8.00 -1.17
N ALA A 167 -15.59 7.27 -0.74
CA ALA A 167 -14.58 7.71 0.22
C ALA A 167 -13.33 8.34 -0.44
N GLY A 168 -13.47 8.93 -1.63
CA GLY A 168 -12.31 9.32 -2.46
C GLY A 168 -11.37 10.33 -1.79
N ASP A 169 -11.92 11.28 -1.04
CA ASP A 169 -11.11 12.28 -0.33
C ASP A 169 -10.35 11.66 0.84
N GLU A 170 -11.02 10.80 1.61
CA GLU A 170 -10.40 10.11 2.74
C GLU A 170 -9.36 9.07 2.30
N VAL A 171 -9.59 8.40 1.18
CA VAL A 171 -8.61 7.48 0.58
C VAL A 171 -7.39 8.24 0.08
N ARG A 172 -7.60 9.42 -0.53
CA ARG A 172 -6.52 10.30 -0.99
C ARG A 172 -5.67 10.80 0.19
N GLU A 173 -6.28 11.13 1.33
CA GLU A 173 -5.56 11.45 2.56
C GLU A 173 -4.82 10.23 3.13
N ALA A 174 -5.45 9.04 3.15
CA ALA A 174 -4.84 7.82 3.65
C ALA A 174 -3.59 7.40 2.84
N PHE A 175 -3.62 7.56 1.52
CA PHE A 175 -2.52 7.22 0.60
C PHE A 175 -1.52 8.36 0.38
N ALA A 176 -1.65 9.48 1.11
CA ALA A 176 -0.80 10.64 0.98
C ALA A 176 0.69 10.32 1.15
N ALA A 177 1.03 9.61 2.23
CA ALA A 177 2.41 9.23 2.52
C ALA A 177 3.00 8.34 1.41
N LEU A 178 2.28 7.30 0.97
CA LEU A 178 2.72 6.42 -0.12
C LEU A 178 2.87 7.15 -1.46
N THR A 179 1.99 8.10 -1.75
CA THR A 179 2.08 8.92 -2.98
C THR A 179 3.31 9.82 -2.93
N GLN A 180 3.57 10.45 -1.78
CA GLN A 180 4.78 11.27 -1.58
C GLN A 180 6.05 10.40 -1.62
N LEU A 181 6.01 9.18 -1.08
CA LEU A 181 7.10 8.21 -1.20
C LEU A 181 7.39 7.89 -2.66
N SER A 182 6.34 7.62 -3.44
CA SER A 182 6.46 7.35 -4.88
C SER A 182 7.05 8.55 -5.62
N GLU A 183 6.64 9.78 -5.31
CA GLU A 183 7.19 10.99 -5.90
C GLU A 183 8.69 11.16 -5.59
N VAL A 184 9.10 10.93 -4.34
CA VAL A 184 10.52 10.93 -3.94
C VAL A 184 11.30 9.82 -4.66
N LEU A 185 10.71 8.64 -4.82
CA LEU A 185 11.35 7.52 -5.51
C LEU A 185 11.47 7.74 -7.02
N ASN A 186 10.67 8.62 -7.63
CA ASN A 186 10.67 8.84 -9.08
C ASN A 186 11.44 10.10 -9.50
N VAL A 187 12.18 10.75 -8.59
CA VAL A 187 13.12 11.82 -8.96
C VAL A 187 14.27 11.28 -9.81
N ASP A 188 14.76 12.07 -10.76
CA ASP A 188 15.86 11.68 -11.63
C ASP A 188 17.20 11.80 -10.91
N THR A 189 17.38 12.88 -10.14
CA THR A 189 18.55 13.10 -9.31
C THR A 189 18.17 13.36 -7.84
N PRO A 190 19.07 13.10 -6.87
CA PRO A 190 18.81 13.39 -5.46
C PRO A 190 18.50 14.87 -5.18
N GLN A 191 18.93 15.80 -6.04
CA GLN A 191 18.70 17.24 -5.85
C GLN A 191 17.27 17.65 -6.21
N ASP A 192 16.66 17.00 -7.21
CA ASP A 192 15.31 17.32 -7.69
C ASP A 192 14.23 17.08 -6.63
N VAL A 193 14.56 16.34 -5.56
CA VAL A 193 13.67 16.18 -4.41
C VAL A 193 13.30 17.52 -3.77
N GLN A 194 14.13 18.56 -3.90
CA GLN A 194 13.84 19.90 -3.37
C GLN A 194 12.65 20.55 -4.06
N ASP A 195 12.36 20.21 -5.32
CA ASP A 195 11.22 20.75 -6.06
C ASP A 195 9.89 20.11 -5.64
N VAL A 196 9.98 18.91 -5.07
CA VAL A 196 8.84 18.08 -4.66
C VAL A 196 8.56 18.23 -3.16
N TYR A 197 9.61 18.33 -2.34
CA TYR A 197 9.51 18.40 -0.89
C TYR A 197 8.68 19.60 -0.43
N GLY A 198 7.74 19.37 0.48
CA GLY A 198 6.88 20.43 1.03
C GLY A 198 5.77 20.91 0.09
N ARG A 199 5.72 20.46 -1.17
CA ARG A 199 4.68 20.87 -2.13
C ARG A 199 3.34 20.24 -1.78
N ARG A 200 2.28 21.06 -1.76
CA ARG A 200 0.90 20.58 -1.66
C ARG A 200 0.47 19.99 -2.99
N ARG A 201 -0.01 18.74 -3.01
CA ARG A 201 -0.47 18.08 -4.24
C ARG A 201 -1.90 17.60 -4.11
N ARG A 202 -2.74 17.93 -5.09
CA ARG A 202 -4.18 17.54 -5.13
C ARG A 202 -4.89 17.83 -3.80
N GLY A 203 -4.64 19.00 -3.20
CA GLY A 203 -5.23 19.43 -1.93
C GLY A 203 -4.60 18.83 -0.66
N VAL A 204 -3.77 17.79 -0.78
CA VAL A 204 -3.11 17.13 0.36
C VAL A 204 -1.78 17.80 0.66
N ALA A 205 -1.57 18.16 1.92
CA ALA A 205 -0.30 18.73 2.39
C ALA A 205 0.79 17.66 2.46
N TRP A 206 2.05 18.09 2.34
CA TRP A 206 3.19 17.21 2.53
C TRP A 206 3.22 16.67 3.97
N THR A 207 3.37 15.36 4.13
CA THR A 207 3.33 14.68 5.44
C THR A 207 4.65 14.00 5.81
N LEU A 208 5.55 13.77 4.85
CA LEU A 208 6.80 13.05 5.11
C LEU A 208 7.86 13.96 5.78
N PRO A 209 8.46 13.57 6.92
CA PRO A 209 9.55 14.32 7.52
C PRO A 209 10.84 14.17 6.68
N ALA A 210 11.74 15.16 6.77
CA ALA A 210 12.99 15.18 6.01
C ALA A 210 13.83 13.90 6.17
N ALA A 211 13.87 13.34 7.38
CA ALA A 211 14.57 12.08 7.65
C ALA A 211 13.99 10.90 6.84
N ARG A 212 12.66 10.83 6.71
CA ARG A 212 11.98 9.82 5.91
C ARG A 212 12.34 9.95 4.43
N VAL A 213 12.37 11.18 3.93
CA VAL A 213 12.72 11.47 2.53
C VAL A 213 14.14 10.99 2.23
N LYS A 214 15.10 11.27 3.11
CA LYS A 214 16.48 10.78 2.97
C LYS A 214 16.57 9.26 3.01
N GLU A 215 15.85 8.61 3.93
CA GLU A 215 15.79 7.14 4.01
C GLU A 215 15.19 6.50 2.75
N VAL A 216 14.28 7.20 2.07
CA VAL A 216 13.62 6.70 0.86
C VAL A 216 14.52 6.90 -0.36
N LEU A 217 15.23 8.03 -0.44
CA LEU A 217 16.25 8.26 -1.45
C LEU A 217 17.40 7.24 -1.32
N SER A 218 17.80 6.84 -0.11
CA SER A 218 18.88 5.85 0.07
C SER A 218 18.48 4.44 -0.36
N ARG A 219 17.20 4.18 -0.67
CA ARG A 219 16.74 2.91 -1.25
C ARG A 219 16.97 2.85 -2.76
N ARG A 220 17.16 3.99 -3.42
CA ARG A 220 17.47 4.05 -4.85
C ARG A 220 18.91 3.58 -5.08
N VAL A 221 19.06 2.46 -5.77
CA VAL A 221 20.38 1.84 -6.02
C VAL A 221 21.32 2.71 -6.85
N GLU A 222 20.76 3.67 -7.58
CA GLU A 222 21.48 4.61 -8.46
C GLU A 222 22.02 5.83 -7.69
N PHE A 223 21.55 6.06 -6.46
CA PHE A 223 21.88 7.25 -5.69
C PHE A 223 22.98 6.95 -4.67
N ALA A 224 24.07 7.71 -4.74
CA ALA A 224 25.14 7.61 -3.77
C ALA A 224 24.74 8.26 -2.43
N ASP A 225 24.96 7.58 -1.32
CA ASP A 225 24.68 8.08 0.04
C ASP A 225 25.34 9.44 0.32
N ALA A 226 26.54 9.67 -0.24
CA ALA A 226 27.25 10.95 -0.12
C ALA A 226 26.47 12.13 -0.75
N ALA A 227 25.75 11.91 -1.84
CA ALA A 227 24.92 12.94 -2.46
C ALA A 227 23.67 13.23 -1.62
N ILE A 228 23.07 12.18 -1.04
CA ILE A 228 21.87 12.29 -0.20
C ILE A 228 22.18 13.02 1.12
N ASN A 229 23.33 12.72 1.73
CA ASN A 229 23.76 13.33 2.99
C ASN A 229 24.01 14.84 2.86
N LYS A 230 24.41 15.31 1.67
CA LYS A 230 24.60 16.74 1.36
C LYS A 230 23.28 17.51 1.20
N LEU A 231 22.15 16.83 1.05
CA LEU A 231 20.85 17.50 0.89
C LEU A 231 20.41 18.19 2.18
N VAL A 232 19.99 19.44 2.05
CA VAL A 232 19.39 20.23 3.13
C VAL A 232 17.94 20.48 2.77
N LEU A 233 17.04 19.69 3.38
CA LEU A 233 15.60 19.85 3.25
C LEU A 233 15.14 20.83 4.33
N LYS A 234 14.64 21.99 3.91
CA LYS A 234 14.13 23.06 4.80
C LYS A 234 12.61 23.08 4.81
#